data_AF-A0A392V3I0-F1
#
_entry.id   AF-A0A392V3I0-F1
#
_cell.length_a   1.000
_cell.length_b   1.000
_cell.length_c   1.000
_cell.angle_alpha   90.00
_cell.angle_beta   90.00
_cell.angle_gamma   90.00
#
_symmetry.space_group_name_H-M   'P 1'
#
loop_
_entity.id
_entity.type
_entity.pdbx_description
1 polymer ?
#
loop_
_entity_poly.entity_id
_entity_poly.type
_entity_poly.pdbx_seq_one_letter_code
_entity_poly.pdbx_strand_id
1 'polypeptide(L)' 'MPFGLCNAPATFQRCMLAIFSDMMEDTMEVFMDDFSIFGKSFDSCLSNLQNVLK' A
#
# COMPACT_ATOMS: atom_id res chain seq x y z
N MET A 1 3.18 -15.25 -2.36
CA MET A 1 2.55 -16.24 -1.45
C MET A 1 1.61 -17.12 -2.27
N PRO A 2 1.54 -18.44 -2.04
CA PRO A 2 0.58 -19.29 -2.73
C PRO A 2 -0.86 -18.97 -2.29
N PHE A 3 -1.79 -19.09 -3.23
CA PHE A 3 -3.22 -18.90 -2.97
C PHE A 3 -3.75 -19.93 -1.97
N GLY A 4 -4.69 -19.52 -1.11
CA GLY A 4 -5.36 -20.40 -0.14
C GLY A 4 -4.67 -20.53 1.23
N LEU A 5 -3.61 -19.76 1.50
CA LEU A 5 -3.02 -19.69 2.84
C LEU A 5 -3.88 -18.82 3.77
N CYS A 6 -4.25 -19.35 4.93
CA CYS A 6 -5.04 -18.63 5.94
C CYS A 6 -4.38 -17.32 6.42
N ASN A 7 -3.05 -17.23 6.38
CA ASN A 7 -2.29 -16.08 6.85
C ASN A 7 -1.67 -15.25 5.71
N ALA A 8 -2.03 -15.50 4.44
CA ALA A 8 -1.49 -14.74 3.32
C ALA A 8 -1.77 -13.22 3.43
N PRO A 9 -3.01 -12.77 3.75
CA PRO A 9 -3.29 -11.34 3.85
C PRO A 9 -2.51 -10.67 4.99
N ALA A 10 -2.42 -11.33 6.15
CA ALA A 10 -1.66 -10.81 7.29
C ALA A 10 -0.15 -10.71 7.00
N THR A 11 0.40 -11.69 6.27
CA THR A 11 1.80 -11.70 5.87
C THR A 11 2.07 -10.64 4.80
N PHE A 12 1.14 -10.45 3.86
CA PHE A 12 1.22 -9.41 2.84
C PHE A 12 1.21 -8.03 3.48
N GLN A 13 0.21 -7.75 4.30
CA GLN A 13 0.07 -6.48 5.00
C GLN A 13 1.31 -6.15 5.84
N ARG A 14 1.87 -7.13 6.57
CA ARG A 14 3.09 -6.91 7.37
C ARG A 14 4.32 -6.61 6.51
N CYS A 15 4.45 -7.28 5.37
CA CYS A 15 5.53 -7.02 4.41
C CYS A 15 5.40 -5.60 3.81
N MET A 16 4.21 -5.23 3.38
CA MET A 16 3.96 -3.93 2.75
C MET A 16 4.11 -2.77 3.74
N LEU A 17 3.67 -2.93 4.98
CA LEU A 17 3.93 -1.97 6.05
C LEU A 17 5.43 -1.74 6.29
N ALA A 18 6.27 -2.78 6.14
CA ALA A 18 7.71 -2.66 6.34
C ALA A 18 8.43 -2.00 5.15
N ILE A 19 7.96 -2.24 3.91
CA ILE A 19 8.54 -1.65 2.70
C ILE A 19 8.15 -0.18 2.56
N PHE A 20 6.89 0.13 2.84
CA PHE A 20 6.30 1.45 2.65
C PHE A 20 6.13 2.24 3.94
N SER A 21 6.86 1.89 5.01
CA SER A 21 6.74 2.53 6.33
C SER A 21 6.83 4.04 6.28
N ASP A 22 7.65 4.57 5.37
CA ASP A 22 7.94 6.00 5.24
C ASP A 22 6.83 6.77 4.50
N MET A 23 5.94 6.07 3.80
CA MET A 23 4.87 6.64 2.98
C MET A 23 3.46 6.35 3.53
N MET A 24 3.37 5.40 4.47
CA MET A 24 2.15 4.99 5.16
C MET A 24 1.52 6.15 5.95
N GLU A 25 0.20 6.12 6.10
CA GLU A 25 -0.64 7.09 6.82
C GLU A 25 -0.75 8.48 6.18
N ASP A 26 0.31 9.01 5.57
CA ASP A 26 0.31 10.34 4.96
C ASP A 26 -0.20 10.34 3.51
N THR A 27 0.15 9.30 2.73
CA THR A 27 -0.17 9.24 1.29
C THR A 27 -0.75 7.91 0.83
N MET A 28 -0.69 6.88 1.67
CA MET A 28 -1.04 5.51 1.33
C MET A 28 -1.49 4.72 2.56
N GLU A 29 -2.40 3.78 2.36
CA GLU A 29 -2.84 2.78 3.33
C GLU A 29 -2.86 1.40 2.65
N VAL A 30 -2.46 0.35 3.39
CA VAL A 30 -2.57 -1.04 2.93
C VAL A 30 -3.62 -1.76 3.74
N PHE A 31 -4.54 -2.42 3.03
CA PHE A 31 -5.57 -3.22 3.65
C PHE A 31 -5.71 -4.56 2.92
N MET A 32 -5.51 -5.65 3.67
CA MET A 32 -5.48 -7.01 3.12
C MET A 32 -4.48 -7.14 1.97
N ASP A 33 -4.96 -7.25 0.74
CA ASP A 33 -4.17 -7.45 -0.48
C ASP A 33 -4.12 -6.18 -1.36
N ASP A 34 -4.77 -5.09 -0.95
CA ASP A 34 -4.93 -3.86 -1.73
C ASP A 34 -4.16 -2.66 -1.11
N PHE A 35 -3.80 -1.71 -1.98
CA PHE A 35 -3.24 -0.41 -1.61
C PHE A 35 -4.25 0.69 -1.93
N SER A 36 -4.50 1.58 -0.98
CA SER A 36 -5.24 2.83 -1.19
C SER A 36 -4.26 3.99 -1.16
N ILE A 37 -4.32 4.87 -2.15
CA ILE A 37 -3.45 6.05 -2.24
C ILE A 37 -4.33 7.29 -2.20
N PHE A 38 -3.93 8.26 -1.39
CA PHE A 38 -4.71 9.46 -1.13
C PHE A 38 -3.94 10.71 -1.56
N GLY A 39 -4.69 11.76 -1.88
CA GLY A 39 -4.16 13.06 -2.25
C GLY A 39 -5.24 14.14 -2.21
N LYS A 40 -4.85 15.39 -2.00
CA LYS A 40 -5.80 16.53 -1.92
C LYS A 40 -6.42 16.89 -3.26
N SER A 41 -5.83 16.43 -4.36
CA SER A 41 -6.28 16.62 -5.74
C SER A 41 -5.93 15.40 -6.58
N PHE A 42 -6.49 15.31 -7.78
CA PHE A 42 -6.16 14.23 -8.72
C PHE A 42 -4.66 14.20 -9.06
N ASP A 43 -4.06 15.35 -9.38
CA ASP A 43 -2.63 15.45 -9.69
C ASP A 43 -1.75 15.03 -8.50
N SER A 44 -2.13 15.41 -7.28
CA SER A 44 -1.43 14.98 -6.06
C SER A 44 -1.54 13.47 -5.86
N CYS A 45 -2.72 12.89 -6.07
CA CYS A 45 -2.92 11.44 -5.96
C CYS A 45 -2.14 10.69 -7.04
N LEU A 46 -2.11 11.19 -8.28
CA LEU A 46 -1.35 10.61 -9.38
C LEU A 46 0.17 10.66 -9.12
N SER A 47 0.67 11.77 -8.58
CA SER A 47 2.08 11.90 -8.18
C SER A 47 2.45 10.92 -7.07
N ASN A 48 1.58 10.78 -6.05
CA ASN A 48 1.77 9.81 -4.97
C ASN A 48 1.77 8.38 -5.52
N LEU A 49 0.85 8.05 -6.42
CA LEU A 49 0.80 6.76 -7.10
C LEU A 49 2.08 6.46 -7.90
N GLN A 50 2.59 7.45 -8.64
CA GLN A 50 3.86 7.30 -9.37
C GLN A 50 5.05 7.07 -8.44
N ASN A 51 5.04 7.62 -7.22
CA ASN A 51 6.10 7.40 -6.25
C ASN A 51 6.01 6.00 -5.62
N VAL A 52 4.81 5.48 -5.37
CA VAL A 52 4.61 4.12 -4.84
C VAL A 52 4.98 3.04 -5.88
N LEU A 53 4.73 3.30 -7.16
CA LEU A 53 4.97 2.34 -8.26
C LEU A 53 6.37 2.42 -8.89
N LYS A 54 7.27 3.27 -8.38
CA LYS A 54 8.66 3.35 -8.84
C LYS A 54 9.48 2.18 -8.36
#